data_AF-A0A131YTQ4-F1
#
_entry.id   AF-A0A131YTQ4-F1
#
_cell.length_a   1.000
_cell.length_b   1.000
_cell.length_c   1.000
_cell.angle_alpha   90.00
_cell.angle_beta   90.00
_cell.angle_gamma   90.00
#
_symmetry.space_group_name_H-M   'P 1'
#
loop_
_entity.id
_entity.type
_entity.pdbx_description
1 polymer ?
#
loop_
_entity_poly.entity_id
_entity_poly.type
_entity_poly.pdbx_seq_one_letter_code
_entity_poly.pdbx_strand_id
1 'polypeptide(L)'
;MTGKMRIALLVLVVYASLVSVNAQYYPRPISSANGRGDSDKSIGFWPPQRRCEKSHEVFKSCVSGSCSEWKCYYLLEGWPEGCTKDCGFGCYCKEGYFRNRWGHCVPGYSCFTDLLLKAP
;
A
#
# COMPACT_ATOMS: atom_id res chain seq x y z
N MET A 1 24.75 24.83 28.12
CA MET A 1 24.08 24.41 26.86
C MET A 1 23.30 25.60 26.31
N THR A 2 23.84 26.31 25.32
CA THR A 2 23.21 27.48 24.70
C THR A 2 21.88 27.08 24.05
N GLY A 3 20.85 27.94 24.07
CA GLY A 3 19.48 27.58 23.64
C GLY A 3 19.38 26.91 22.26
N LYS A 4 20.30 27.25 21.35
CA LYS A 4 20.45 26.61 20.03
C LYS A 4 20.78 25.10 20.11
N MET A 5 21.59 24.69 21.07
CA MET A 5 21.93 23.28 21.32
C MET A 5 20.72 22.50 21.85
N ARG A 6 19.85 23.14 22.65
CA ARG A 6 18.62 22.50 23.15
C ARG A 6 17.61 22.29 22.01
N ILE A 7 17.45 23.28 21.12
CA ILE A 7 16.57 23.15 19.95
C ILE A 7 17.09 22.06 19.00
N ALA A 8 18.39 22.03 18.71
CA ALA A 8 18.97 20.99 17.86
C ALA A 8 18.76 19.59 18.44
N LEU A 9 18.92 19.42 19.77
CA LEU A 9 18.65 18.15 20.44
C LEU A 9 17.18 17.74 20.36
N LEU A 10 16.24 18.66 20.57
CA LEU A 10 14.80 18.37 20.45
C LEU A 10 14.42 17.92 19.03
N VAL A 11 14.95 18.60 18.00
CA VAL A 11 14.70 18.24 16.60
C VAL A 11 15.24 16.84 16.27
N LEU A 12 16.46 16.53 16.72
CA LEU A 12 17.07 15.21 16.50
C LEU A 12 16.29 14.08 17.19
N VAL A 13 15.84 14.31 18.43
CA VAL A 13 15.04 13.32 19.18
C VAL A 13 13.70 13.08 18.49
N VAL A 14 12.98 14.13 18.09
CA VAL A 14 11.70 14.01 17.38
C VAL A 14 11.88 13.26 16.05
N TYR A 15 12.93 13.60 15.28
CA TYR A 15 13.23 12.91 14.03
C TYR A 15 13.49 11.41 14.23
N ALA A 16 14.30 11.04 15.23
CA ALA A 16 14.59 9.64 15.54
C ALA A 16 13.35 8.85 15.97
N SER A 17 12.44 9.48 16.72
CA SER A 17 11.15 8.88 17.10
C SER A 17 10.25 8.64 15.88
N LEU A 18 10.19 9.59 14.95
CA LEU A 18 9.42 9.46 13.70
C LEU A 18 9.99 8.41 12.75
N VAL A 19 11.32 8.24 12.69
CA VAL A 19 11.95 7.19 11.88
C VAL A 19 11.67 5.78 12.45
N SER A 20 11.57 5.66 13.78
CA SER A 20 11.36 4.37 14.45
C SER A 20 9.96 3.79 14.24
N VAL A 21 8.93 4.63 14.02
CA VAL A 21 7.57 4.17 13.73
C VAL A 21 7.40 3.69 12.28
N ASN A 22 8.15 4.26 11.33
CA ASN A 22 8.06 3.83 9.93
C ASN A 22 8.70 2.45 9.71
N ALA A 23 9.59 2.00 10.61
CA ALA A 23 10.33 0.75 10.49
C ALA A 23 9.47 -0.53 10.53
N GLN A 24 8.21 -0.43 10.97
CA GLN A 24 7.29 -1.57 11.10
C GLN A 24 6.23 -1.63 9.99
N TYR A 25 6.13 -0.60 9.14
CA TYR A 25 5.09 -0.53 8.10
C TYR A 25 5.48 -1.24 6.79
N TYR A 26 6.75 -1.57 6.61
CA TYR A 26 7.16 -2.45 5.51
C TYR A 26 6.99 -3.90 5.98
N PRO A 27 6.03 -4.67 5.43
CA PRO A 27 6.03 -6.10 5.66
C PRO A 27 7.41 -6.63 5.22
N ARG A 28 8.10 -7.31 6.14
CA ARG A 28 9.32 -8.04 5.80
C ARG A 28 8.99 -8.92 4.60
N PRO A 29 9.77 -8.91 3.51
CA PRO A 29 9.64 -9.95 2.51
C PRO A 29 9.89 -11.27 3.23
N ILE A 30 8.87 -12.14 3.25
CA ILE A 30 9.01 -13.51 3.74
C ILE A 30 10.05 -14.16 2.83
N SER A 31 11.29 -14.21 3.31
CA SER A 31 12.35 -14.99 2.72
C SER A 31 11.89 -16.44 2.66
N SER A 32 11.83 -16.92 1.42
CA SER A 32 11.43 -18.25 0.98
C SER A 32 11.90 -19.35 1.94
N ALA A 33 10.96 -20.15 2.43
CA ALA A 33 11.24 -21.45 3.02
C ALA A 33 10.37 -22.50 2.34
N ASN A 34 11.01 -23.26 1.45
CA ASN A 34 10.72 -24.64 1.07
C ASN A 34 9.29 -24.98 0.62
N GLY A 35 9.01 -24.76 -0.68
CA GLY A 35 7.97 -25.47 -1.41
C GLY A 35 8.59 -26.42 -2.42
N ARG A 36 8.42 -27.73 -2.22
CA ARG A 36 8.67 -28.76 -3.24
C ARG A 36 7.92 -28.35 -4.52
N GLY A 37 8.65 -28.14 -5.60
CA GLY A 37 8.06 -27.81 -6.89
C GLY A 37 7.34 -29.01 -7.46
N ASP A 38 6.01 -28.98 -7.41
CA ASP A 38 5.18 -29.80 -8.28
C ASP A 38 4.98 -29.01 -9.57
N SER A 39 5.58 -29.51 -10.64
CA SER A 39 5.54 -28.90 -11.96
C SER A 39 4.27 -29.37 -12.66
N ASP A 40 3.13 -28.73 -12.35
CA ASP A 40 1.94 -28.93 -13.17
C ASP A 40 2.09 -28.21 -14.51
N LYS A 41 2.09 -29.01 -15.57
CA LYS A 41 2.56 -28.69 -16.90
C LYS A 41 1.40 -28.90 -17.86
N SER A 42 0.44 -27.98 -17.89
CA SER A 42 -0.37 -27.66 -19.08
C SER A 42 -1.63 -26.87 -18.73
N ILE A 43 -1.67 -25.55 -19.00
CA ILE A 43 -2.66 -24.80 -19.82
C ILE A 43 -1.98 -23.45 -20.16
N GLY A 44 -2.18 -22.94 -21.38
CA GLY A 44 -1.30 -21.98 -22.04
C GLY A 44 -1.19 -20.55 -21.48
N PHE A 45 -0.10 -19.92 -21.95
CA PHE A 45 0.14 -18.48 -22.14
C PHE A 45 0.63 -17.65 -20.94
N TRP A 46 1.96 -17.57 -20.83
CA TRP A 46 2.78 -16.64 -20.04
C TRP A 46 2.68 -16.77 -18.50
N PRO A 47 3.79 -16.55 -17.75
CA PRO A 47 3.71 -16.43 -16.30
C PRO A 47 2.67 -15.35 -15.97
N PRO A 48 1.81 -15.52 -14.95
CA PRO A 48 0.92 -14.44 -14.51
C PRO A 48 1.81 -13.22 -14.31
N GLN A 49 1.61 -12.20 -15.15
CA GLN A 49 2.55 -11.09 -15.23
C GLN A 49 2.62 -10.50 -13.82
N ARG A 50 3.75 -10.69 -13.14
CA ARG A 50 4.06 -9.96 -11.89
C ARG A 50 4.27 -8.45 -12.17
N ARG A 51 4.01 -8.02 -13.40
CA ARG A 51 4.12 -6.65 -13.87
C ARG A 51 2.71 -6.12 -14.04
N CYS A 52 2.46 -4.99 -13.41
CA CYS A 52 1.24 -4.24 -13.56
C CYS A 52 1.39 -3.27 -14.73
N GLU A 53 0.42 -3.28 -15.64
CA GLU A 53 0.44 -2.44 -16.84
C GLU A 53 0.10 -0.98 -16.53
N LYS A 54 -0.78 -0.76 -15.55
CA LYS A 54 -1.19 0.59 -15.14
C LYS A 54 -0.10 1.24 -14.28
N SER A 55 0.09 2.54 -14.50
CA SER A 55 0.97 3.36 -13.67
C SER A 55 0.58 3.31 -12.20
N HIS A 56 1.60 3.33 -11.34
CA HIS A 56 1.45 3.38 -9.88
C HIS A 56 0.76 2.16 -9.26
N GLU A 57 0.74 1.04 -9.98
CA GLU A 57 0.37 -0.26 -9.43
C GLU A 57 1.61 -1.12 -9.14
N VAL A 58 1.49 -1.97 -8.13
CA VAL A 58 2.48 -2.99 -7.77
C VAL A 58 1.76 -4.33 -7.59
N PHE A 59 2.40 -5.40 -8.05
CA PHE A 59 1.87 -6.74 -7.84
C PHE A 59 2.03 -7.11 -6.37
N LYS A 60 0.92 -7.40 -5.69
CA LYS A 60 0.91 -7.89 -4.31
C LYS A 60 0.39 -9.32 -4.29
N SER A 61 0.95 -10.13 -3.38
CA SER A 61 0.56 -11.52 -3.16
C SER A 61 -0.05 -11.67 -1.78
N CYS A 62 -1.17 -12.39 -1.69
CA CYS A 62 -1.86 -12.68 -0.45
C CYS A 62 -2.16 -11.43 0.40
N VAL A 63 -2.92 -10.49 -0.17
CA VAL A 63 -3.39 -9.30 0.53
C VAL A 63 -4.90 -9.36 0.78
N SER A 64 -5.32 -8.78 1.90
CA SER A 64 -6.74 -8.63 2.27
C SER A 64 -7.51 -7.84 1.21
N GLY A 65 -8.64 -8.34 0.74
CA GLY A 65 -9.50 -7.63 -0.19
C GLY A 65 -9.97 -6.28 0.34
N SER A 66 -10.26 -6.17 1.64
CA SER A 66 -10.73 -4.92 2.26
C SER A 66 -9.60 -3.93 2.61
N CYS A 67 -8.35 -4.38 2.70
CA CYS A 67 -7.19 -3.55 3.09
C CYS A 67 -6.03 -3.62 2.08
N SER A 68 -6.30 -3.97 0.83
CA SER A 68 -5.27 -4.22 -0.18
C SER A 68 -4.64 -2.95 -0.73
N GLU A 69 -5.37 -1.83 -0.72
CA GLU A 69 -4.96 -0.52 -1.25
C GLU A 69 -5.87 0.61 -0.75
N TRP A 70 -5.38 1.84 -0.85
CA TRP A 70 -6.22 3.03 -0.66
C TRP A 70 -7.13 3.26 -1.86
N LYS A 71 -8.36 3.67 -1.56
CA LYS A 71 -9.36 4.09 -2.54
C LYS A 71 -9.79 5.50 -2.20
N CYS A 72 -10.15 6.29 -3.21
CA CYS A 72 -10.45 7.71 -3.01
C CYS A 72 -11.52 7.98 -1.95
N TYR A 73 -12.54 7.12 -1.85
CA TYR A 73 -13.62 7.28 -0.87
C TYR A 73 -13.17 7.13 0.60
N TYR A 74 -12.03 6.48 0.87
CA TYR A 74 -11.48 6.40 2.23
C TYR A 74 -11.02 7.75 2.79
N LEU A 75 -10.89 8.79 1.95
CA LEU A 75 -10.63 10.14 2.45
C LEU A 75 -11.84 10.73 3.22
N LEU A 76 -13.05 10.22 2.97
CA LEU A 76 -14.25 10.59 3.72
C LEU A 76 -14.60 9.53 4.78
N GLU A 77 -14.54 8.25 4.41
CA GLU A 77 -14.98 7.13 5.27
C GLU A 77 -13.91 6.69 6.27
N GLY A 78 -12.64 7.05 6.05
CA GLY A 78 -11.51 6.51 6.79
C GLY A 78 -11.05 5.15 6.28
N TRP A 79 -9.91 4.69 6.79
CA TRP A 79 -9.42 3.33 6.52
C TRP A 79 -10.29 2.31 7.29
N PRO A 80 -10.56 1.11 6.74
CA PRO A 80 -11.31 0.09 7.46
C PRO A 80 -10.67 -0.28 8.80
N GLU A 81 -11.47 -0.37 9.86
CA GLU A 81 -11.00 -0.79 11.19
C GLU A 81 -10.51 -2.25 11.21
N GLY A 82 -11.01 -3.07 10.29
CA GLY A 82 -10.69 -4.48 10.19
C GLY A 82 -10.44 -4.93 8.75
N CYS A 83 -9.46 -5.81 8.59
CA CYS A 83 -9.10 -6.39 7.30
C CYS A 83 -9.66 -7.81 7.17
N THR A 84 -10.27 -8.11 6.02
CA THR A 84 -10.67 -9.48 5.67
C THR A 84 -9.43 -10.37 5.56
N LYS A 85 -9.54 -11.64 5.95
CA LYS A 85 -8.42 -12.61 5.93
C LYS A 85 -8.31 -13.37 4.60
N ASP A 86 -8.93 -12.87 3.55
CA ASP A 86 -8.80 -13.41 2.21
C ASP A 86 -7.41 -13.14 1.62
N CYS A 87 -6.97 -14.02 0.73
CA CYS A 87 -5.65 -14.00 0.14
C CYS A 87 -5.76 -13.60 -1.33
N GLY A 88 -5.82 -12.29 -1.59
CA GLY A 88 -5.88 -11.72 -2.93
C GLY A 88 -4.51 -11.64 -3.60
N PHE A 89 -4.47 -11.88 -4.92
CA PHE A 89 -3.27 -11.77 -5.75
C PHE A 89 -3.60 -10.87 -6.94
N GLY A 90 -2.76 -9.86 -7.20
CA GLY A 90 -2.99 -8.96 -8.31
C GLY A 90 -2.29 -7.62 -8.19
N CYS A 91 -2.70 -6.69 -9.05
CA CYS A 91 -2.16 -5.35 -9.12
C CYS A 91 -2.98 -4.38 -8.27
N TYR A 92 -2.28 -3.75 -7.32
CA TYR A 92 -2.86 -2.83 -6.37
C TYR A 92 -2.10 -1.51 -6.38
N CYS A 93 -2.75 -0.41 -6.00
CA CYS A 93 -2.07 0.86 -5.90
C CYS A 93 -0.89 0.76 -4.92
N LYS A 94 0.25 1.31 -5.36
CA LYS A 94 1.42 1.48 -4.51
C LYS A 94 1.11 2.49 -3.40
N GLU A 95 1.91 2.45 -2.35
CA GLU A 95 1.75 3.36 -1.21
C GLU A 95 1.78 4.84 -1.65
N GLY A 96 0.92 5.66 -1.04
CA GLY A 96 0.70 7.06 -1.39
C GLY A 96 -0.25 7.30 -2.57
N TYR A 97 -0.73 6.25 -3.23
CA TYR A 97 -1.70 6.34 -4.33
C TYR A 97 -3.03 5.69 -3.96
N PHE A 98 -4.10 6.29 -4.48
CA PHE A 98 -5.48 5.96 -4.18
C PHE A 98 -6.16 5.54 -5.48
N ARG A 99 -6.88 4.42 -5.47
CA ARG A 99 -7.67 4.01 -6.61
C ARG A 99 -8.91 4.89 -6.70
N ASN A 100 -9.02 5.59 -7.82
CA ASN A 100 -10.22 6.36 -8.14
C ASN A 100 -11.32 5.47 -8.74
N ARG A 101 -12.52 6.02 -8.92
CA ARG A 101 -13.68 5.31 -9.49
C ARG A 101 -13.46 4.81 -10.91
N TRP A 102 -12.53 5.40 -11.65
CA TRP A 102 -12.14 5.00 -13.01
C TRP A 102 -11.11 3.85 -13.00
N GLY A 103 -10.69 3.40 -11.81
CA GLY A 103 -9.75 2.30 -11.65
C GLY A 103 -8.29 2.67 -11.90
N HIS A 104 -7.94 3.96 -11.81
CA HIS A 104 -6.56 4.45 -11.88
C HIS A 104 -6.02 4.76 -10.48
N CYS A 105 -4.74 4.46 -10.26
CA CYS A 105 -4.02 4.85 -9.05
C CYS A 105 -3.51 6.28 -9.20
N VAL A 106 -4.11 7.21 -8.47
CA VAL A 106 -3.79 8.64 -8.50
C VAL A 106 -3.27 9.11 -7.15
N PRO A 107 -2.51 10.21 -7.07
CA PRO A 107 -2.20 10.83 -5.79
C PRO A 107 -3.49 11.22 -5.04
N GLY A 108 -3.48 11.13 -3.71
CA GLY A 108 -4.69 11.37 -2.90
C GLY A 108 -5.36 12.74 -3.15
N TYR A 109 -4.58 13.79 -3.43
CA TYR A 109 -5.11 15.12 -3.77
C TYR A 109 -5.91 15.15 -5.09
N SER A 110 -5.75 14.14 -5.96
CA SER A 110 -6.50 14.00 -7.22
C SER A 110 -7.84 13.28 -7.04
N CYS A 111 -8.22 12.92 -5.80
CA CYS A 111 -9.51 12.27 -5.52
C CYS A 111 -10.71 13.23 -5.47
N PHE A 112 -10.51 14.55 -5.68
CA PHE A 112 -11.54 15.57 -5.51
C PHE A 112 -12.87 15.24 -6.22
N THR A 113 -12.80 14.79 -7.47
CA THR A 113 -13.98 14.41 -8.27
C THR A 113 -14.77 13.24 -7.67
N ASP A 114 -14.07 12.25 -7.10
CA ASP A 114 -14.71 11.08 -6.48
C ASP A 114 -15.41 11.44 -5.17
N LEU A 115 -14.82 12.39 -4.43
CA LEU A 115 -15.41 12.89 -3.18
C LEU A 115 -16.66 13.72 -3.44
N LEU A 116 -16.64 14.58 -4.47
CA LEU A 116 -17.81 15.36 -4.86
C LEU A 116 -18.99 14.50 -5.32
N LEU A 117 -18.73 13.40 -6.02
CA LEU A 117 -19.77 12.52 -6.56
C LEU A 117 -20.36 11.56 -5.53
N LYS A 118 -19.75 11.48 -4.33
CA LYS A 118 -20.22 10.65 -3.21
C LYS A 118 -20.72 11.49 -2.03
N ALA A 119 -20.64 12.81 -2.11
CA ALA A 119 -21.27 13.71 -1.15
C ALA A 119 -22.81 13.54 -1.22
N PRO A 120 -23.50 13.55 -0.06
CA PRO A 120 -24.95 13.37 0.03
C PRO A 120 -25.74 14.50 -0.64
#